data_AF-A0A836BQ92-F1
#
_entry.id   AF-A0A836BQ92-F1
#
_cell.length_a   1.000
_cell.length_b   1.000
_cell.length_c   1.000
_cell.angle_alpha   90.00
_cell.angle_beta   90.00
_cell.angle_gamma   90.00
#
_symmetry.space_group_name_H-M   'P 1'
#
loop_
_entity.id
_entity.type
_entity.pdbx_description
1 polymer ?
#
loop_
_entity_poly.entity_id
_entity_poly.type
_entity_poly.pdbx_seq_one_letter_code
_entity_poly.pdbx_strand_id
1 'polypeptide(L)'
;MDWEKKTVARPPLREAAADVFNDTKTPGQALLTALQAAETVRKDRYGSTVAAKMKAAREYLPALSVRHPPKSDTTIFGSAGAEVAALLPGGGGTAVGGPNGPKRTYVTPKVPLEHVTVMMESQMERHNRAWDAFVSIRDAARSELEAAVGSAAASAQAALAEDDAGCAEDMAALDDDRVMRLTEQEVYQVWDCVAQRIPQRARWIEECGAALEAAEEQRREVVEAALVALCAGLNEAAVVSESEVERMVEKEAMGLNVAILENRRAYADLVSRLQVAEVEAERARRAAWQDGHNRWRSLRTQHAIRTFVERIKSSEFAEPSDRLAAFGTLRERQAAALAALSAHWARAGAVTPPHLSSKKVAAWAAEAGGMVEGWQRERASLLSSLRSAEDALHGRASALLEELRAEVESYHGYSPEQLDSLVAEAAGAAVSERREAALALLQQTEAFLDEQAQRWASTSAALAAWMGRLCAMYDSHRQQTGSDESEVRGDLKSAREAFNAADAEREAALDAAVV
;
A
#
# COMPACT_ATOMS: atom_id res chain seq x y z
N MET A 1 -35.65 -12.03 69.48
CA MET A 1 -35.14 -13.15 68.67
C MET A 1 -34.56 -12.56 67.39
N ASP A 2 -33.27 -12.78 67.18
CA ASP A 2 -32.45 -12.29 66.06
C ASP A 2 -32.95 -12.85 64.71
N TRP A 3 -33.77 -12.08 64.00
CA TRP A 3 -34.15 -12.37 62.60
C TRP A 3 -33.27 -11.60 61.59
N GLU A 4 -32.58 -10.54 62.02
CA GLU A 4 -31.70 -9.73 61.16
C GLU A 4 -30.39 -10.44 60.75
N LYS A 5 -30.04 -11.57 61.38
CA LYS A 5 -28.78 -12.29 61.13
C LYS A 5 -28.91 -13.56 60.28
N LYS A 6 -30.10 -13.91 59.77
CA LYS A 6 -30.34 -15.21 59.10
C LYS A 6 -30.60 -15.15 57.58
N THR A 7 -30.15 -14.11 56.89
CA THR A 7 -30.11 -14.12 55.42
C THR A 7 -28.67 -13.98 54.94
N VAL A 8 -28.04 -15.13 54.67
CA VAL A 8 -26.66 -15.26 54.16
C VAL A 8 -26.48 -14.57 52.78
N ALA A 9 -27.58 -14.22 52.09
CA ALA A 9 -27.57 -13.63 50.75
C ALA A 9 -27.42 -12.09 50.68
N ARG A 10 -27.50 -11.35 51.80
CA ARG A 10 -27.48 -9.87 51.77
C ARG A 10 -26.13 -9.24 51.37
N PRO A 11 -24.97 -9.76 51.83
CA PRO A 11 -23.67 -9.22 51.41
C PRO A 11 -23.39 -9.34 49.90
N PRO A 12 -23.56 -10.51 49.24
CA PRO A 12 -23.29 -10.63 47.80
C PRO A 12 -24.29 -9.84 46.92
N LEU A 13 -25.53 -9.67 47.36
CA LEU A 13 -26.51 -8.81 46.68
C LEU A 13 -26.16 -7.30 46.74
N ARG A 14 -25.49 -6.86 47.81
CA ARG A 14 -24.98 -5.48 47.90
C ARG A 14 -23.78 -5.25 47.00
N GLU A 15 -22.97 -6.28 46.80
CA GLU A 15 -21.77 -6.24 45.95
C GLU A 15 -22.17 -6.26 44.46
N ALA A 16 -23.16 -7.08 44.08
CA ALA A 16 -23.73 -7.11 42.72
C ALA A 16 -24.53 -5.84 42.33
N ALA A 17 -25.01 -5.07 43.31
CA ALA A 17 -25.73 -3.82 43.10
C ALA A 17 -24.80 -2.59 43.02
N ALA A 18 -23.51 -2.74 43.37
CA ALA A 18 -22.50 -1.68 43.32
C ALA A 18 -21.69 -1.67 42.02
N ASP A 19 -21.98 -2.60 41.09
CA ASP A 19 -21.32 -2.69 39.79
C ASP A 19 -21.82 -1.58 38.84
N VAL A 20 -20.87 -0.84 38.26
CA VAL A 20 -21.09 0.40 37.50
C VAL A 20 -21.72 0.14 36.11
N PHE A 21 -21.80 -1.12 35.68
CA PHE A 21 -22.41 -1.53 34.41
C PHE A 21 -23.89 -1.94 34.48
N ASN A 22 -24.54 -1.79 35.64
CA ASN A 22 -25.89 -2.31 35.87
C ASN A 22 -26.99 -1.25 35.73
N ASP A 23 -27.13 -0.67 34.53
CA ASP A 23 -28.13 0.39 34.24
C ASP A 23 -29.56 -0.11 33.99
N THR A 24 -29.80 -1.43 34.01
CA THR A 24 -31.14 -2.01 33.99
C THR A 24 -31.33 -2.91 35.20
N LYS A 25 -32.47 -2.77 35.90
CA LYS A 25 -32.78 -3.58 37.09
C LYS A 25 -32.58 -5.05 36.74
N THR A 26 -31.63 -5.70 37.41
CA THR A 26 -31.46 -7.15 37.29
C THR A 26 -32.78 -7.84 37.66
N PRO A 27 -33.08 -9.01 37.09
CA PRO A 27 -34.30 -9.75 37.43
C PRO A 27 -34.43 -9.99 38.94
N GLY A 28 -33.30 -10.22 39.63
CA GLY A 28 -33.26 -10.33 41.09
C GLY A 28 -33.68 -9.05 41.83
N GLN A 29 -33.33 -7.85 41.33
CA GLN A 29 -33.77 -6.57 41.88
C GLN A 29 -35.24 -6.28 41.54
N ALA A 30 -35.71 -6.62 40.34
CA ALA A 30 -37.11 -6.51 39.96
C ALA A 30 -37.99 -7.42 40.82
N LEU A 31 -37.56 -8.67 41.05
CA LEU A 31 -38.20 -9.64 41.93
C LEU A 31 -38.20 -9.16 43.39
N LEU A 32 -37.07 -8.65 43.90
CA LEU A 32 -36.99 -8.06 45.25
C LEU A 32 -37.94 -6.87 45.41
N THR A 33 -38.06 -6.02 44.39
CA THR A 33 -38.97 -4.87 44.41
C THR A 33 -40.43 -5.32 44.37
N ALA A 34 -40.75 -6.33 43.55
CA ALA A 34 -42.09 -6.92 43.47
C ALA A 34 -42.50 -7.63 44.78
N LEU A 35 -41.57 -8.36 45.40
CA LEU A 35 -41.78 -8.99 46.70
C LEU A 35 -41.97 -7.96 47.82
N GLN A 36 -41.19 -6.88 47.83
CA GLN A 36 -41.35 -5.79 48.78
C GLN A 36 -42.68 -5.06 48.60
N ALA A 37 -43.12 -4.83 47.35
CA ALA A 37 -44.42 -4.23 47.04
C ALA A 37 -45.60 -5.17 47.42
N ALA A 38 -45.44 -6.48 47.24
CA ALA A 38 -46.43 -7.45 47.71
C ALA A 38 -46.51 -7.49 49.24
N GLU A 39 -45.37 -7.33 49.94
CA GLU A 39 -45.31 -7.32 51.41
C GLU A 39 -45.94 -6.05 52.00
N THR A 40 -45.78 -4.87 51.39
CA THR A 40 -46.45 -3.63 51.83
C THR A 40 -47.96 -3.74 51.65
N VAL A 41 -48.43 -4.24 50.51
CA VAL A 41 -49.87 -4.49 50.28
C VAL A 41 -50.43 -5.50 51.29
N ARG A 42 -49.65 -6.51 51.69
CA ARG A 42 -50.03 -7.48 52.73
C ARG A 42 -50.11 -6.83 54.11
N LYS A 43 -49.14 -5.98 54.48
CA LYS A 43 -49.14 -5.20 55.74
C LYS A 43 -50.32 -4.24 55.81
N ASP A 44 -50.66 -3.57 54.72
CA ASP A 44 -51.80 -2.66 54.65
C ASP A 44 -53.14 -3.40 54.76
N ARG A 45 -53.28 -4.58 54.13
CA ARG A 45 -54.46 -5.44 54.29
C ARG A 45 -54.59 -5.99 55.72
N TYR A 46 -53.48 -6.35 56.36
CA TYR A 46 -53.48 -6.81 57.75
C TYR A 46 -53.78 -5.66 58.72
N GLY A 47 -53.23 -4.47 58.47
CA GLY A 47 -53.54 -3.25 59.21
C GLY A 47 -54.99 -2.82 59.08
N SER A 48 -55.57 -2.88 57.87
CA SER A 48 -56.98 -2.51 57.64
C SER A 48 -57.95 -3.52 58.25
N THR A 49 -57.64 -4.82 58.22
CA THR A 49 -58.47 -5.86 58.85
C THR A 49 -58.36 -5.85 60.37
N VAL A 50 -57.19 -5.56 60.94
CA VAL A 50 -57.04 -5.36 62.40
C VAL A 50 -57.72 -4.06 62.84
N ALA A 51 -57.60 -2.97 62.09
CA ALA A 51 -58.30 -1.71 62.37
C ALA A 51 -59.83 -1.88 62.25
N ALA A 52 -60.32 -2.64 61.27
CA ALA A 52 -61.74 -2.96 61.12
C ALA A 52 -62.25 -3.84 62.27
N LYS A 53 -61.48 -4.83 62.71
CA LYS A 53 -61.81 -5.66 63.88
C LYS A 53 -61.76 -4.87 65.19
N MET A 54 -60.78 -3.97 65.35
CA MET A 54 -60.68 -3.07 66.51
C MET A 54 -61.82 -2.05 66.55
N LYS A 55 -62.26 -1.54 65.38
CA LYS A 55 -63.41 -0.64 65.26
C LYS A 55 -64.72 -1.36 65.59
N ALA A 56 -64.92 -2.58 65.05
CA ALA A 56 -66.06 -3.43 65.40
C ALA A 56 -66.08 -3.81 66.89
N ALA A 57 -64.92 -4.07 67.50
CA ALA A 57 -64.85 -4.33 68.95
C ALA A 57 -65.17 -3.08 69.80
N ARG A 58 -64.92 -1.88 69.28
CA ARG A 58 -65.23 -0.61 69.96
C ARG A 58 -66.71 -0.20 69.85
N GLU A 59 -67.38 -0.60 68.78
CA GLU A 59 -68.79 -0.27 68.52
C GLU A 59 -69.78 -1.26 69.16
N TYR A 60 -69.33 -2.45 69.59
CA TYR A 60 -70.20 -3.53 70.13
C TYR A 60 -70.06 -3.85 71.64
N LEU A 61 -69.32 -3.06 72.42
CA LEU A 61 -69.18 -3.30 73.87
C LEU A 61 -69.90 -2.24 74.72
N PRO A 62 -71.09 -2.54 75.31
CA PRO A 62 -71.66 -1.72 76.37
C PRO A 62 -70.83 -1.84 77.65
N ALA A 63 -70.64 -0.70 78.32
CA ALA A 63 -69.88 -0.55 79.55
C ALA A 63 -70.30 -1.55 80.63
N LEU A 64 -69.39 -2.44 81.05
CA LEU A 64 -69.59 -3.29 82.21
C LEU A 64 -68.36 -3.26 83.12
N SER A 65 -68.66 -3.07 84.39
CA SER A 65 -67.78 -2.80 85.50
C SER A 65 -66.87 -3.97 85.88
N VAL A 66 -65.74 -3.62 86.47
CA VAL A 66 -64.70 -4.52 86.97
C VAL A 66 -65.25 -5.39 88.11
N ARG A 67 -65.32 -6.69 87.89
CA ARG A 67 -65.26 -7.73 88.94
C ARG A 67 -64.35 -8.86 88.46
N HIS A 68 -63.20 -9.06 89.10
CA HIS A 68 -62.52 -10.37 89.14
C HIS A 68 -63.34 -11.32 90.04
N PRO A 69 -63.31 -12.68 89.93
CA PRO A 69 -62.25 -13.60 89.47
C PRO A 69 -62.85 -14.81 88.66
N PRO A 70 -62.34 -16.08 88.65
CA PRO A 70 -61.00 -16.68 88.57
C PRO A 70 -60.83 -17.64 87.34
N LYS A 71 -59.60 -18.14 87.18
CA LYS A 71 -59.08 -19.33 86.44
C LYS A 71 -60.00 -20.15 85.51
N SER A 72 -59.47 -20.32 84.30
CA SER A 72 -59.54 -21.48 83.40
C SER A 72 -60.91 -22.06 83.07
N ASP A 73 -61.39 -21.79 81.86
CA ASP A 73 -61.85 -22.90 81.02
C ASP A 73 -61.76 -22.57 79.53
N THR A 74 -61.24 -23.56 78.82
CA THR A 74 -61.30 -23.77 77.39
C THR A 74 -62.72 -23.62 76.87
N THR A 75 -62.95 -22.76 75.85
CA THR A 75 -63.95 -22.90 74.75
C THR A 75 -64.24 -21.54 74.10
N ILE A 76 -63.39 -21.09 73.17
CA ILE A 76 -63.72 -20.00 72.22
C ILE A 76 -63.55 -20.43 70.74
N PHE A 77 -63.01 -21.63 70.48
CA PHE A 77 -63.17 -22.27 69.19
C PHE A 77 -64.19 -23.41 69.33
N GLY A 78 -65.38 -23.15 68.77
CA GLY A 78 -66.47 -24.10 68.72
C GLY A 78 -66.07 -25.41 68.04
N SER A 79 -66.80 -26.47 68.38
CA SER A 79 -66.53 -27.83 67.96
C SER A 79 -66.39 -27.97 66.45
N ALA A 80 -65.26 -28.54 66.00
CA ALA A 80 -64.94 -28.89 64.62
C ALA A 80 -65.89 -29.93 63.96
N GLY A 81 -67.01 -30.27 64.62
CA GLY A 81 -67.99 -31.25 64.13
C GLY A 81 -69.05 -30.69 63.17
N ALA A 82 -69.18 -29.37 63.05
CA ALA A 82 -70.26 -28.75 62.26
C ALA A 82 -69.92 -28.54 60.78
N GLU A 83 -68.65 -28.28 60.41
CA GLU A 83 -68.25 -28.11 58.99
C GLU A 83 -68.04 -29.45 58.27
N VAL A 84 -67.67 -30.50 59.01
CA VAL A 84 -67.45 -31.85 58.43
C VAL A 84 -68.79 -32.55 58.10
N ALA A 85 -69.89 -32.13 58.73
CA ALA A 85 -71.24 -32.65 58.45
C ALA A 85 -71.83 -32.16 57.12
N ALA A 86 -71.25 -31.12 56.50
CA ALA A 86 -71.70 -30.56 55.21
C ALA A 86 -71.04 -31.21 53.98
N LEU A 87 -70.01 -32.06 54.18
CA LEU A 87 -69.24 -32.71 53.11
C LEU A 87 -69.54 -34.21 52.94
N LEU A 88 -70.55 -34.74 53.63
CA LEU A 88 -71.01 -36.12 53.49
C LEU A 88 -72.25 -36.19 52.58
N PRO A 89 -72.28 -37.05 51.54
CA PRO A 89 -73.44 -37.19 50.68
C PRO A 89 -74.49 -38.04 51.41
N GLY A 90 -75.57 -37.41 51.86
CA GLY A 90 -76.73 -38.10 52.43
C GLY A 90 -77.22 -37.46 53.72
N GLY A 91 -78.04 -36.42 53.58
CA GLY A 91 -78.81 -35.88 54.69
C GLY A 91 -79.80 -36.90 55.26
N GLY A 92 -79.96 -36.88 56.58
CA GLY A 92 -80.97 -37.60 57.34
C GLY A 92 -80.65 -37.41 58.82
N GLY A 93 -81.34 -36.53 59.54
CA GLY A 93 -82.75 -36.68 59.84
C GLY A 93 -82.83 -37.19 61.28
N THR A 94 -83.03 -36.24 62.19
CA THR A 94 -83.25 -36.46 63.64
C THR A 94 -84.38 -37.44 63.91
N ALA A 95 -84.15 -38.42 64.78
CA ALA A 95 -85.22 -39.14 65.47
C ALA A 95 -84.87 -39.33 66.96
N VAL A 96 -85.78 -38.82 67.78
CA VAL A 96 -85.84 -38.89 69.25
C VAL A 96 -86.28 -40.30 69.67
N GLY A 97 -85.67 -40.88 70.71
CA GLY A 97 -86.26 -42.03 71.41
C GLY A 97 -85.35 -42.75 72.43
N GLY A 98 -85.66 -42.58 73.73
CA GLY A 98 -85.69 -43.66 74.72
C GLY A 98 -84.38 -44.17 75.37
N PRO A 99 -84.26 -44.17 76.72
CA PRO A 99 -83.08 -44.66 77.43
C PRO A 99 -83.22 -46.16 77.75
N ASN A 100 -82.80 -47.04 76.83
CA ASN A 100 -82.23 -48.37 77.11
C ASN A 100 -82.03 -49.14 75.79
N GLY A 101 -80.78 -49.26 75.36
CA GLY A 101 -80.34 -50.05 74.19
C GLY A 101 -78.81 -50.06 74.06
N PRO A 102 -78.19 -51.12 73.50
CA PRO A 102 -76.83 -51.54 73.83
C PRO A 102 -75.73 -50.69 73.17
N LYS A 103 -74.55 -50.66 73.79
CA LYS A 103 -73.33 -49.98 73.33
C LYS A 103 -73.01 -50.33 71.87
N ARG A 104 -73.23 -49.39 70.95
CA ARG A 104 -72.68 -49.43 69.59
C ARG A 104 -71.26 -48.86 69.61
N THR A 105 -70.30 -49.69 69.23
CA THR A 105 -68.94 -49.30 68.86
C THR A 105 -69.00 -48.40 67.61
N TYR A 106 -68.53 -47.16 67.73
CA TYR A 106 -68.34 -46.27 66.59
C TYR A 106 -67.06 -46.70 65.85
N VAL A 107 -67.23 -47.46 64.77
CA VAL A 107 -66.21 -47.55 63.72
C VAL A 107 -66.37 -46.29 62.88
N THR A 108 -65.42 -45.36 63.02
CA THR A 108 -65.27 -44.25 62.08
C THR A 108 -64.91 -44.85 60.70
N PRO A 109 -65.57 -44.45 59.61
CA PRO A 109 -65.17 -44.92 58.29
C PRO A 109 -63.80 -44.32 57.99
N LYS A 110 -62.79 -45.18 57.81
CA LYS A 110 -61.53 -44.76 57.20
C LYS A 110 -61.86 -44.24 55.80
N VAL A 111 -61.58 -42.96 55.53
CA VAL A 111 -61.49 -42.46 54.16
C VAL A 111 -60.52 -43.40 53.41
N PRO A 112 -60.89 -43.97 52.26
CA PRO A 112 -60.01 -44.88 51.55
C PRO A 112 -58.75 -44.12 51.11
N LEU A 113 -57.58 -44.64 51.47
CA LEU A 113 -56.26 -44.11 51.09
C LEU A 113 -56.05 -44.00 49.57
N GLU A 114 -56.89 -44.65 48.77
CA GLU A 114 -56.94 -44.55 47.31
C GLU A 114 -57.25 -43.14 46.80
N HIS A 115 -58.14 -42.39 47.46
CA HIS A 115 -58.45 -41.01 47.02
C HIS A 115 -57.31 -40.03 47.30
N VAL A 116 -56.59 -40.23 48.41
CA VAL A 116 -55.44 -39.38 48.79
C VAL A 116 -54.25 -39.67 47.90
N THR A 117 -54.01 -40.93 47.57
CA THR A 117 -52.95 -41.35 46.63
C THR A 117 -53.21 -40.81 45.22
N VAL A 118 -54.43 -40.94 44.69
CA VAL A 118 -54.82 -40.37 43.39
C VAL A 118 -54.69 -38.84 43.36
N MET A 119 -55.01 -38.15 44.46
CA MET A 119 -54.83 -36.69 44.57
C MET A 119 -53.35 -36.28 44.58
N MET A 120 -52.51 -36.99 45.34
CA MET A 120 -51.06 -36.73 45.37
C MET A 120 -50.39 -37.05 44.04
N GLU A 121 -50.80 -38.12 43.35
CA GLU A 121 -50.36 -38.45 42.00
C GLU A 121 -50.75 -37.35 41.01
N SER A 122 -52.00 -36.86 41.06
CA SER A 122 -52.46 -35.75 40.23
C SER A 122 -51.73 -34.42 40.50
N GLN A 123 -51.38 -34.14 41.76
CA GLN A 123 -50.56 -32.98 42.13
C GLN A 123 -49.12 -33.14 41.61
N MET A 124 -48.52 -34.31 41.78
CA MET A 124 -47.17 -34.62 41.28
C MET A 124 -47.11 -34.55 39.76
N GLU A 125 -48.13 -35.01 39.04
CA GLU A 125 -48.23 -34.86 37.59
C GLU A 125 -48.26 -33.39 37.16
N ARG A 126 -49.02 -32.53 37.86
CA ARG A 126 -49.05 -31.09 37.57
C ARG A 126 -47.71 -30.41 37.83
N HIS A 127 -47.05 -30.77 38.94
CA HIS A 127 -45.70 -30.32 39.25
C HIS A 127 -44.72 -30.72 38.15
N ASN A 128 -44.70 -32.00 37.77
CA ASN A 128 -43.80 -32.50 36.73
C ASN A 128 -44.10 -31.86 35.37
N ARG A 129 -45.37 -31.68 35.00
CA ARG A 129 -45.72 -30.97 33.76
C ARG A 129 -45.22 -29.53 33.75
N ALA A 130 -45.35 -28.79 34.85
CA ALA A 130 -44.85 -27.42 34.94
C ALA A 130 -43.32 -27.37 34.83
N TRP A 131 -42.63 -28.31 35.48
CA TRP A 131 -41.17 -28.46 35.39
C TRP A 131 -40.70 -28.84 33.99
N ASP A 132 -41.30 -29.85 33.37
CA ASP A 132 -40.97 -30.31 32.03
C ASP A 132 -41.21 -29.22 30.98
N ALA A 133 -42.28 -28.43 31.14
CA ALA A 133 -42.55 -27.28 30.28
C ALA A 133 -41.45 -26.20 30.39
N PHE A 134 -41.00 -25.89 31.61
CA PHE A 134 -39.88 -24.96 31.81
C PHE A 134 -38.59 -25.48 31.17
N VAL A 135 -38.23 -26.75 31.42
CA VAL A 135 -37.03 -27.36 30.85
C VAL A 135 -37.08 -27.32 29.32
N SER A 136 -38.22 -27.66 28.72
CA SER A 136 -38.40 -27.59 27.28
C SER A 136 -38.22 -26.16 26.72
N ILE A 137 -38.79 -25.14 27.38
CA ILE A 137 -38.64 -23.74 26.94
C ILE A 137 -37.20 -23.26 27.10
N ARG A 138 -36.55 -23.59 28.23
CA ARG A 138 -35.16 -23.23 28.49
C ARG A 138 -34.21 -23.85 27.46
N ASP A 139 -34.39 -25.13 27.16
CA ASP A 139 -33.53 -25.84 26.21
C ASP A 139 -33.79 -25.37 24.77
N ALA A 140 -35.03 -25.03 24.42
CA ALA A 140 -35.36 -24.37 23.15
C ALA A 140 -34.71 -22.98 23.03
N ALA A 141 -34.83 -22.13 24.04
CA ALA A 141 -34.22 -20.81 24.08
C ALA A 141 -32.68 -20.88 24.00
N ARG A 142 -32.07 -21.91 24.57
CA ARG A 142 -30.64 -22.19 24.39
C ARG A 142 -30.30 -22.55 22.94
N SER A 143 -31.07 -23.45 22.32
CA SER A 143 -30.84 -23.82 20.92
C SER A 143 -31.02 -22.64 19.96
N GLU A 144 -32.00 -21.76 20.24
CA GLU A 144 -32.23 -20.52 19.48
C GLU A 144 -31.06 -19.54 19.66
N LEU A 145 -30.53 -19.38 20.88
CA LEU A 145 -29.33 -18.59 21.10
C LEU A 145 -28.13 -19.13 20.30
N GLU A 146 -27.86 -20.43 20.39
CA GLU A 146 -26.74 -21.07 19.67
C GLU A 146 -26.87 -20.86 18.15
N ALA A 147 -28.10 -20.97 17.61
CA ALA A 147 -28.37 -20.69 16.20
C ALA A 147 -28.19 -19.20 15.83
N ALA A 148 -28.69 -18.28 16.67
CA ALA A 148 -28.56 -16.84 16.44
C ALA A 148 -27.10 -16.38 16.49
N VAL A 149 -26.34 -16.85 17.49
CA VAL A 149 -24.89 -16.60 17.61
C VAL A 149 -24.14 -17.16 16.42
N GLY A 150 -24.43 -18.41 16.02
CA GLY A 150 -23.81 -19.02 14.84
C GLY A 150 -24.09 -18.24 13.55
N SER A 151 -25.33 -17.78 13.36
CA SER A 151 -25.72 -16.97 12.22
C SER A 151 -25.04 -15.60 12.19
N ALA A 152 -24.97 -14.91 13.34
CA ALA A 152 -24.31 -13.60 13.45
C ALA A 152 -22.82 -13.70 13.14
N ALA A 153 -22.14 -14.69 13.73
CA ALA A 153 -20.72 -14.94 13.49
C ALA A 153 -20.45 -15.30 12.01
N ALA A 154 -21.26 -16.17 11.41
CA ALA A 154 -21.11 -16.55 10.00
C ALA A 154 -21.33 -15.35 9.05
N SER A 155 -22.31 -14.50 9.33
CA SER A 155 -22.58 -13.29 8.55
C SER A 155 -21.41 -12.31 8.60
N ALA A 156 -20.85 -12.06 9.80
CA ALA A 156 -19.71 -11.17 9.96
C ALA A 156 -18.45 -11.74 9.28
N GLN A 157 -18.21 -13.04 9.42
CA GLN A 157 -17.09 -13.72 8.76
C GLN A 157 -17.19 -13.64 7.24
N ALA A 158 -18.38 -13.85 6.66
CA ALA A 158 -18.59 -13.76 5.22
C ALA A 158 -18.32 -12.34 4.70
N ALA A 159 -18.85 -11.31 5.37
CA ALA A 159 -18.65 -9.91 4.99
C ALA A 159 -17.16 -9.50 5.03
N LEU A 160 -16.45 -9.87 6.09
CA LEU A 160 -15.01 -9.57 6.22
C LEU A 160 -14.17 -10.30 5.17
N ALA A 161 -14.50 -11.57 4.87
CA ALA A 161 -13.76 -12.38 3.90
C ALA A 161 -13.99 -11.92 2.45
N GLU A 162 -15.21 -11.52 2.09
CA GLU A 162 -15.52 -10.95 0.77
C GLU A 162 -14.73 -9.66 0.54
N ASP A 163 -14.69 -8.78 1.54
CA ASP A 163 -13.94 -7.53 1.45
C ASP A 163 -12.42 -7.72 1.49
N ASP A 164 -11.91 -8.75 2.18
CA ASP A 164 -10.49 -9.12 2.11
C ASP A 164 -10.05 -9.47 0.68
N ALA A 165 -10.91 -10.14 -0.10
CA ALA A 165 -10.65 -10.41 -1.51
C ALA A 165 -10.60 -9.12 -2.33
N GLY A 166 -11.50 -8.17 -2.06
CA GLY A 166 -11.48 -6.85 -2.69
C GLY A 166 -10.23 -6.03 -2.35
N CYS A 167 -9.79 -6.05 -1.08
CA CYS A 167 -8.53 -5.42 -0.67
C CYS A 167 -7.32 -6.06 -1.38
N ALA A 168 -7.32 -7.38 -1.53
CA ALA A 168 -6.25 -8.09 -2.25
C ALA A 168 -6.21 -7.72 -3.73
N GLU A 169 -7.37 -7.58 -4.38
CA GLU A 169 -7.47 -7.13 -5.78
C GLU A 169 -6.94 -5.70 -5.97
N ASP A 170 -7.35 -4.77 -5.11
CA ASP A 170 -6.85 -3.38 -5.13
C ASP A 170 -5.31 -3.35 -4.97
N MET A 171 -4.78 -4.13 -4.02
CA MET A 171 -3.35 -4.19 -3.72
C MET A 171 -2.53 -4.89 -4.82
N ALA A 172 -3.12 -5.78 -5.62
CA ALA A 172 -2.44 -6.46 -6.73
C ALA A 172 -1.99 -5.50 -7.84
N ALA A 173 -2.47 -4.24 -7.85
CA ALA A 173 -1.95 -3.19 -8.72
C ALA A 173 -0.47 -2.86 -8.41
N LEU A 174 0.01 -3.15 -7.19
CA LEU A 174 1.36 -2.86 -6.73
C LEU A 174 2.37 -3.99 -7.01
N ASP A 175 1.95 -5.04 -7.71
CA ASP A 175 2.85 -6.11 -8.17
C ASP A 175 3.85 -5.57 -9.22
N ASP A 176 5.06 -6.12 -9.26
CA ASP A 176 6.22 -5.58 -9.99
C ASP A 176 5.92 -5.27 -11.48
N ASP A 177 5.16 -6.11 -12.17
CA ASP A 177 4.81 -5.92 -13.60
C ASP A 177 3.76 -4.83 -13.85
N ARG A 178 3.00 -4.46 -12.82
CA ARG A 178 1.87 -3.52 -12.91
C ARG A 178 2.23 -2.17 -12.33
N VAL A 179 2.97 -2.16 -11.22
CA VAL A 179 3.32 -0.95 -10.49
C VAL A 179 4.02 0.07 -11.39
N MET A 180 4.87 -0.37 -12.31
CA MET A 180 5.58 0.51 -13.26
C MET A 180 4.67 1.29 -14.21
N ARG A 181 3.45 0.79 -14.47
CA ARG A 181 2.46 1.49 -15.32
C ARG A 181 1.72 2.59 -14.57
N LEU A 182 1.80 2.61 -13.25
CA LEU A 182 1.15 3.60 -12.41
C LEU A 182 1.98 4.89 -12.33
N THR A 183 1.26 5.99 -12.19
CA THR A 183 1.73 7.28 -11.70
C THR A 183 1.81 7.27 -10.18
N GLU A 184 2.55 8.22 -9.59
CA GLU A 184 2.63 8.34 -8.14
C GLU A 184 1.25 8.53 -7.50
N GLN A 185 0.39 9.34 -8.13
CA GLN A 185 -0.98 9.59 -7.67
C GLN A 185 -1.81 8.31 -7.67
N GLU A 186 -1.70 7.48 -8.71
CA GLU A 186 -2.40 6.19 -8.77
C GLU A 186 -1.90 5.22 -7.69
N VAL A 187 -0.60 5.24 -7.35
CA VAL A 187 -0.08 4.46 -6.21
C VAL A 187 -0.71 4.92 -4.89
N TYR A 188 -0.86 6.23 -4.66
CA TYR A 188 -1.59 6.73 -3.48
C TYR A 188 -3.07 6.33 -3.50
N GLN A 189 -3.73 6.38 -4.66
CA GLN A 189 -5.13 6.00 -4.82
C GLN A 189 -5.39 4.54 -4.44
N VAL A 190 -4.44 3.62 -4.71
CA VAL A 190 -4.56 2.22 -4.25
C VAL A 190 -4.74 2.15 -2.72
N TRP A 191 -3.96 2.94 -1.97
CA TRP A 191 -4.14 2.99 -0.51
C TRP A 191 -5.45 3.65 -0.12
N ASP A 192 -5.85 4.75 -0.78
CA ASP A 192 -7.10 5.44 -0.47
C ASP A 192 -8.31 4.51 -0.66
N CYS A 193 -8.30 3.67 -1.70
CA CYS A 193 -9.33 2.63 -1.92
C CYS A 193 -9.39 1.62 -0.76
N VAL A 194 -8.24 1.11 -0.32
CA VAL A 194 -8.17 0.19 0.84
C VAL A 194 -8.59 0.90 2.13
N ALA A 195 -8.15 2.14 2.34
CA ALA A 195 -8.44 2.91 3.55
C ALA A 195 -9.93 3.24 3.70
N GLN A 196 -10.63 3.47 2.58
CA GLN A 196 -12.08 3.69 2.58
C GLN A 196 -12.90 2.48 3.04
N ARG A 197 -12.34 1.26 2.98
CA ARG A 197 -13.00 0.03 3.43
C ARG A 197 -12.90 -0.15 4.95
N ILE A 198 -11.89 0.41 5.61
CA ILE A 198 -11.62 0.24 7.05
C ILE A 198 -12.83 0.61 7.94
N PRO A 199 -13.51 1.77 7.75
CA PRO A 199 -14.66 2.11 8.59
C PRO A 199 -15.83 1.13 8.45
N GLN A 200 -16.04 0.60 7.24
CA GLN A 200 -17.10 -0.37 6.97
C GLN A 200 -16.81 -1.70 7.68
N ARG A 201 -15.55 -2.13 7.70
CA ARG A 201 -15.13 -3.34 8.41
C ARG A 201 -15.28 -3.20 9.93
N ALA A 202 -14.88 -2.06 10.49
CA ALA A 202 -15.09 -1.76 11.91
C ALA A 202 -16.59 -1.83 12.27
N ARG A 203 -17.45 -1.27 11.41
CA ARG A 203 -18.90 -1.32 11.59
C ARG A 203 -19.46 -2.75 11.57
N TRP A 204 -18.99 -3.64 10.70
CA TRP A 204 -19.43 -5.05 10.72
C TRP A 204 -19.05 -5.77 12.01
N ILE A 205 -17.90 -5.44 12.60
CA ILE A 205 -17.48 -6.00 13.90
C ILE A 205 -18.40 -5.48 15.02
N GLU A 206 -18.74 -4.18 15.01
CA GLU A 206 -19.71 -3.59 15.96
C GLU A 206 -21.11 -4.19 15.81
N GLU A 207 -21.60 -4.36 14.58
CA GLU A 207 -22.90 -4.97 14.26
C GLU A 207 -22.94 -6.44 14.73
N CYS A 208 -21.83 -7.18 14.58
CA CYS A 208 -21.70 -8.54 15.12
C CYS A 208 -21.82 -8.54 16.65
N GLY A 209 -21.09 -7.66 17.34
CA GLY A 209 -21.18 -7.51 18.79
C GLY A 209 -22.60 -7.18 19.28
N ALA A 210 -23.27 -6.25 18.60
CA ALA A 210 -24.65 -5.88 18.91
C ALA A 210 -25.64 -7.05 18.68
N ALA A 211 -25.44 -7.84 17.62
CA ALA A 211 -26.27 -9.01 17.34
C ALA A 211 -26.11 -10.12 18.41
N LEU A 212 -24.90 -10.34 18.91
CA LEU A 212 -24.64 -11.29 20.00
C LEU A 212 -25.33 -10.88 21.30
N GLU A 213 -25.25 -9.60 21.68
CA GLU A 213 -25.93 -9.07 22.86
C GLU A 213 -27.46 -9.12 22.72
N ALA A 214 -27.99 -8.80 21.54
CA ALA A 214 -29.43 -8.88 21.26
C ALA A 214 -29.96 -10.32 21.38
N ALA A 215 -29.20 -11.30 20.87
CA ALA A 215 -29.56 -12.71 21.00
C ALA A 215 -29.57 -13.18 22.46
N GLU A 216 -28.61 -12.71 23.27
CA GLU A 216 -28.55 -13.02 24.70
C GLU A 216 -29.69 -12.38 25.48
N GLU A 217 -30.06 -11.13 25.17
CA GLU A 217 -31.19 -10.46 25.81
C GLU A 217 -32.52 -11.14 25.45
N GLN A 218 -32.69 -11.58 24.19
CA GLN A 218 -33.86 -12.35 23.79
C GLN A 218 -33.98 -13.68 24.57
N ARG A 219 -32.85 -14.40 24.76
CA ARG A 219 -32.84 -15.62 25.58
C ARG A 219 -33.23 -15.32 27.03
N ARG A 220 -32.68 -14.23 27.60
CA ARG A 220 -32.99 -13.81 28.96
C ARG A 220 -34.49 -13.57 29.13
N GLU A 221 -35.12 -12.79 28.25
CA GLU A 221 -36.55 -12.48 28.32
C GLU A 221 -37.42 -13.75 28.28
N VAL A 222 -37.10 -14.68 27.38
CA VAL A 222 -37.85 -15.95 27.21
C VAL A 222 -37.73 -16.82 28.45
N VAL A 223 -36.51 -17.00 28.99
CA VAL A 223 -36.29 -17.86 30.17
C VAL A 223 -36.81 -17.19 31.44
N GLU A 224 -36.73 -15.88 31.57
CA GLU A 224 -37.30 -15.12 32.70
C GLU A 224 -38.83 -15.29 32.74
N ALA A 225 -39.52 -15.14 31.60
CA ALA A 225 -40.95 -15.40 31.51
C ALA A 225 -41.30 -16.86 31.86
N ALA A 226 -40.49 -17.83 31.43
CA ALA A 226 -40.66 -19.23 31.73
C ALA A 226 -40.47 -19.55 33.23
N LEU A 227 -39.53 -18.89 33.91
CA LEU A 227 -39.33 -19.02 35.37
C LEU A 227 -40.51 -18.47 36.16
N VAL A 228 -41.12 -17.37 35.72
CA VAL A 228 -42.34 -16.82 36.34
C VAL A 228 -43.51 -17.80 36.20
N ALA A 229 -43.69 -18.38 34.99
CA ALA A 229 -44.72 -19.38 34.73
C ALA A 229 -44.49 -20.67 35.55
N LEU A 230 -43.24 -21.10 35.68
CA LEU A 230 -42.86 -22.24 36.53
C LEU A 230 -43.22 -21.99 37.99
N CYS A 231 -42.87 -20.82 38.54
CA CYS A 231 -43.19 -20.46 39.93
C CYS A 231 -44.70 -20.52 40.19
N ALA A 232 -45.51 -19.97 39.28
CA ALA A 232 -46.97 -20.04 39.37
C ALA A 232 -47.49 -21.50 39.31
N GLY A 233 -47.00 -22.30 38.37
CA GLY A 233 -47.42 -23.69 38.20
C GLY A 233 -47.02 -24.61 39.35
N LEU A 234 -45.83 -24.44 39.92
CA LEU A 234 -45.35 -25.20 41.08
C LEU A 234 -46.16 -24.85 42.35
N ASN A 235 -46.48 -23.57 42.54
CA ASN A 235 -47.34 -23.12 43.65
C ASN A 235 -48.79 -23.63 43.51
N GLU A 236 -49.34 -23.68 42.29
CA GLU A 236 -50.68 -24.22 42.03
C GLU A 236 -50.76 -25.74 42.26
N ALA A 237 -49.70 -26.48 41.91
CA ALA A 237 -49.64 -27.92 42.14
C ALA A 237 -49.60 -28.29 43.63
N ALA A 238 -49.10 -27.39 44.50
CA ALA A 238 -49.03 -27.52 45.96
C ALA A 238 -48.34 -28.81 46.47
N VAL A 239 -47.43 -29.38 45.66
CA VAL A 239 -46.63 -30.57 46.01
C VAL A 239 -45.50 -30.23 46.98
N VAL A 240 -44.97 -29.02 46.88
CA VAL A 240 -43.79 -28.53 47.59
C VAL A 240 -44.15 -27.21 48.28
N SER A 241 -43.49 -26.87 49.39
CA SER A 241 -43.81 -25.62 50.10
C SER A 241 -43.42 -24.39 49.27
N GLU A 242 -44.14 -23.27 49.43
CA GLU A 242 -43.86 -22.01 48.72
C GLU A 242 -42.39 -21.57 48.87
N SER A 243 -41.82 -21.75 50.08
CA SER A 243 -40.41 -21.41 50.33
C SER A 243 -39.39 -22.32 49.64
N GLU A 244 -39.77 -23.56 49.31
CA GLU A 244 -38.93 -24.47 48.52
C GLU A 244 -39.07 -24.17 47.02
N VAL A 245 -40.28 -23.81 46.54
CA VAL A 245 -40.51 -23.35 45.17
C VAL A 245 -39.67 -22.10 44.88
N GLU A 246 -39.68 -21.12 45.78
CA GLU A 246 -38.85 -19.91 45.66
C GLU A 246 -37.35 -20.25 45.56
N ARG A 247 -36.84 -21.16 46.39
CA ARG A 247 -35.43 -21.60 46.34
C ARG A 247 -35.07 -22.32 45.05
N MET A 248 -36.00 -23.12 44.50
CA MET A 248 -35.78 -23.80 43.21
C MET A 248 -35.68 -22.79 42.07
N VAL A 249 -36.61 -21.83 42.01
CA VAL A 249 -36.62 -20.77 40.99
C VAL A 249 -35.39 -19.86 41.14
N GLU A 250 -35.00 -19.50 42.38
CA GLU A 250 -33.80 -18.72 42.65
C GLU A 250 -32.53 -19.41 42.13
N LYS A 251 -32.42 -20.74 42.34
CA LYS A 251 -31.28 -21.53 41.87
C LYS A 251 -31.19 -21.52 40.34
N GLU A 252 -32.30 -21.71 39.63
CA GLU A 252 -32.32 -21.69 38.16
C GLU A 252 -32.06 -20.27 37.62
N ALA A 253 -32.63 -19.23 38.24
CA ALA A 253 -32.37 -17.84 37.87
C ALA A 253 -30.90 -17.46 38.07
N MET A 254 -30.27 -17.93 39.15
CA MET A 254 -28.85 -17.72 39.39
C MET A 254 -27.98 -18.46 38.38
N GLY A 255 -28.35 -19.69 38.00
CA GLY A 255 -27.69 -20.43 36.93
C GLY A 255 -27.77 -19.71 35.58
N LEU A 256 -28.94 -19.16 35.23
CA LEU A 256 -29.12 -18.36 34.02
C LEU A 256 -28.22 -17.11 34.04
N ASN A 257 -28.21 -16.36 35.16
CA ASN A 257 -27.39 -15.15 35.29
C ASN A 257 -25.90 -15.44 35.12
N VAL A 258 -25.39 -16.53 35.71
CA VAL A 258 -24.00 -16.94 35.54
C VAL A 258 -23.71 -17.22 34.06
N ALA A 259 -24.57 -17.98 33.38
CA ALA A 259 -24.41 -18.27 31.95
C ALA A 259 -24.45 -17.00 31.08
N ILE A 260 -25.35 -16.05 31.36
CA ILE A 260 -25.42 -14.76 30.65
C ILE A 260 -24.11 -13.98 30.82
N LEU A 261 -23.60 -13.89 32.05
CA LEU A 261 -22.37 -13.15 32.33
C LEU A 261 -21.15 -13.79 31.66
N GLU A 262 -21.07 -15.13 31.66
CA GLU A 262 -20.02 -15.87 30.95
C GLU A 262 -20.10 -15.65 29.44
N ASN A 263 -21.30 -15.70 28.86
CA ASN A 263 -21.52 -15.45 27.44
C ASN A 263 -21.18 -14.00 27.04
N ARG A 264 -21.68 -13.00 27.78
CA ARG A 264 -21.34 -11.58 27.55
C ARG A 264 -19.85 -11.33 27.61
N ARG A 265 -19.16 -11.95 28.57
CA ARG A 265 -17.70 -11.88 28.66
C ARG A 265 -17.04 -12.51 27.43
N ALA A 266 -17.54 -13.65 26.95
CA ALA A 266 -17.03 -14.30 25.75
C ALA A 266 -17.27 -13.45 24.49
N TYR A 267 -18.43 -12.80 24.36
CA TYR A 267 -18.73 -11.89 23.25
C TYR A 267 -17.83 -10.65 23.27
N ALA A 268 -17.63 -10.03 24.43
CA ALA A 268 -16.72 -8.90 24.58
C ALA A 268 -15.27 -9.27 24.22
N ASP A 269 -14.79 -10.45 24.64
CA ASP A 269 -13.47 -10.97 24.28
C ASP A 269 -13.36 -11.25 22.77
N LEU A 270 -14.40 -11.84 22.17
CA LEU A 270 -14.45 -12.07 20.71
C LEU A 270 -14.38 -10.75 19.93
N VAL A 271 -15.21 -9.77 20.27
CA VAL A 271 -15.23 -8.45 19.60
C VAL A 271 -13.88 -7.77 19.76
N SER A 272 -13.30 -7.79 20.98
CA SER A 272 -11.97 -7.24 21.23
C SER A 272 -10.90 -7.90 20.36
N ARG A 273 -10.90 -9.24 20.26
CA ARG A 273 -9.96 -9.98 19.40
C ARG A 273 -10.15 -9.67 17.92
N LEU A 274 -11.39 -9.51 17.45
CA LEU A 274 -11.68 -9.11 16.07
C LEU A 274 -11.17 -7.71 15.77
N GLN A 275 -11.37 -6.76 16.68
CA GLN A 275 -10.84 -5.40 16.56
C GLN A 275 -9.31 -5.39 16.51
N VAL A 276 -8.65 -6.17 17.38
CA VAL A 276 -7.19 -6.30 17.37
C VAL A 276 -6.70 -6.91 16.06
N ALA A 277 -7.33 -8.00 15.59
CA ALA A 277 -6.98 -8.65 14.34
C ALA A 277 -7.15 -7.71 13.13
N GLU A 278 -8.19 -6.87 13.11
CA GLU A 278 -8.38 -5.89 12.04
C GLU A 278 -7.30 -4.81 12.04
N VAL A 279 -6.89 -4.31 13.21
CA VAL A 279 -5.79 -3.34 13.32
C VAL A 279 -4.46 -3.96 12.86
N GLU A 280 -4.21 -5.23 13.19
CA GLU A 280 -3.03 -5.95 12.71
C GLU A 280 -3.05 -6.14 11.19
N ALA A 281 -4.21 -6.49 10.62
CA ALA A 281 -4.40 -6.60 9.18
C ALA A 281 -4.21 -5.26 8.47
N GLU A 282 -4.76 -4.16 9.00
CA GLU A 282 -4.55 -2.81 8.49
C GLU A 282 -3.07 -2.46 8.45
N ARG A 283 -2.33 -2.72 9.53
CA ARG A 283 -0.88 -2.48 9.59
C ARG A 283 -0.14 -3.28 8.53
N ALA A 284 -0.50 -4.55 8.34
CA ALA A 284 0.10 -5.39 7.31
C ALA A 284 -0.18 -4.86 5.89
N ARG A 285 -1.43 -4.45 5.59
CA ARG A 285 -1.80 -3.82 4.30
C ARG A 285 -1.05 -2.51 4.09
N ARG A 286 -0.93 -1.68 5.14
CA ARG A 286 -0.21 -0.39 5.12
C ARG A 286 1.28 -0.59 4.82
N ALA A 287 1.90 -1.59 5.45
CA ALA A 287 3.29 -1.95 5.22
C ALA A 287 3.50 -2.48 3.79
N ALA A 288 2.63 -3.38 3.33
CA ALA A 288 2.69 -3.89 1.96
C ALA A 288 2.56 -2.78 0.90
N TRP A 289 1.69 -1.79 1.14
CA TRP A 289 1.60 -0.61 0.28
C TRP A 289 2.89 0.22 0.34
N GLN A 290 3.50 0.38 1.52
CA GLN A 290 4.74 1.15 1.68
C GLN A 290 5.87 0.50 0.89
N ASP A 291 5.96 -0.81 0.96
CA ASP A 291 6.92 -1.59 0.19
C ASP A 291 6.64 -1.51 -1.31
N GLY A 292 5.38 -1.57 -1.73
CA GLY A 292 4.97 -1.34 -3.13
C GLY A 292 5.35 0.06 -3.63
N HIS A 293 5.09 1.09 -2.83
CA HIS A 293 5.42 2.47 -3.15
C HIS A 293 6.94 2.71 -3.20
N ASN A 294 7.70 2.16 -2.25
CA ASN A 294 9.16 2.22 -2.28
C ASN A 294 9.72 1.53 -3.54
N ARG A 295 9.19 0.34 -3.89
CA ARG A 295 9.55 -0.37 -5.12
C ARG A 295 9.25 0.43 -6.37
N TRP A 296 8.07 1.05 -6.45
CA TRP A 296 7.71 1.95 -7.55
C TRP A 296 8.75 3.06 -7.74
N ARG A 297 9.14 3.73 -6.64
CA ARG A 297 10.15 4.81 -6.68
C ARG A 297 11.49 4.31 -7.21
N SER A 298 12.00 3.19 -6.69
CA SER A 298 13.27 2.61 -7.14
C SER A 298 13.21 2.17 -8.61
N LEU A 299 12.14 1.52 -9.05
CA LEU A 299 11.99 1.07 -10.43
C LEU A 299 11.86 2.24 -11.41
N ARG A 300 11.16 3.33 -11.03
CA ARG A 300 11.08 4.57 -11.83
C ARG A 300 12.44 5.22 -12.01
N THR A 301 13.22 5.36 -10.94
CA THR A 301 14.60 5.84 -11.01
C THR A 301 15.45 4.98 -11.96
N GLN A 302 15.43 3.66 -11.80
CA GLN A 302 16.19 2.76 -12.68
C GLN A 302 15.77 2.84 -14.14
N HIS A 303 14.45 2.95 -14.40
CA HIS A 303 13.93 3.06 -15.75
C HIS A 303 14.34 4.38 -16.41
N ALA A 304 14.22 5.51 -15.73
CA ALA A 304 14.64 6.81 -16.24
C ALA A 304 16.13 6.81 -16.63
N ILE A 305 16.98 6.25 -15.77
CA ILE A 305 18.42 6.14 -16.01
C ILE A 305 18.71 5.23 -17.21
N ARG A 306 18.02 4.09 -17.32
CA ARG A 306 18.18 3.19 -18.46
C ARG A 306 17.80 3.86 -19.78
N THR A 307 16.63 4.51 -19.82
CA THR A 307 16.13 5.23 -20.99
C THR A 307 17.09 6.36 -21.40
N PHE A 308 17.65 7.08 -20.42
CA PHE A 308 18.68 8.09 -20.68
C PHE A 308 19.93 7.47 -21.31
N VAL A 309 20.46 6.39 -20.72
CA VAL A 309 21.65 5.71 -21.26
C VAL A 309 21.41 5.20 -22.68
N GLU A 310 20.24 4.62 -22.96
CA GLU A 310 19.84 4.19 -24.30
C GLU A 310 19.81 5.37 -25.27
N ARG A 311 19.28 6.53 -24.86
CA ARG A 311 19.27 7.74 -25.67
C ARG A 311 20.68 8.27 -25.95
N ILE A 312 21.57 8.30 -24.96
CA ILE A 312 22.97 8.73 -25.15
C ILE A 312 23.73 7.79 -26.11
N LYS A 313 23.40 6.49 -26.08
CA LYS A 313 23.98 5.49 -27.01
C LYS A 313 23.32 5.48 -28.38
N SER A 314 22.18 6.15 -28.54
CA SER A 314 21.48 6.24 -29.82
C SER A 314 22.26 7.07 -30.85
N SER A 315 21.86 6.97 -32.12
CA SER A 315 22.45 7.75 -33.21
C SER A 315 22.35 9.26 -32.99
N GLU A 316 21.41 9.76 -32.19
CA GLU A 316 21.27 11.19 -31.85
C GLU A 316 22.59 11.76 -31.27
N PHE A 317 23.26 10.99 -30.41
CA PHE A 317 24.47 11.41 -29.70
C PHE A 317 25.72 10.65 -30.13
N ALA A 318 25.57 9.37 -30.51
CA ALA A 318 26.67 8.57 -31.01
C ALA A 318 27.11 9.01 -32.41
N GLU A 319 26.18 9.37 -33.30
CA GLU A 319 26.42 9.76 -34.70
C GLU A 319 25.58 10.99 -35.12
N PRO A 320 25.79 12.15 -34.49
CA PRO A 320 25.03 13.36 -34.77
C PRO A 320 25.18 13.80 -36.24
N SER A 321 24.06 14.18 -36.86
CA SER A 321 23.99 14.62 -38.26
C SER A 321 24.94 15.78 -38.58
N ASP A 322 25.11 16.71 -37.64
CA ASP A 322 25.98 17.88 -37.81
C ASP A 322 27.45 17.48 -37.94
N ARG A 323 27.87 16.45 -37.19
CA ARG A 323 29.24 15.92 -37.29
C ARG A 323 29.45 15.20 -38.61
N LEU A 324 28.47 14.41 -39.07
CA LEU A 324 28.53 13.77 -40.38
C LEU A 324 28.60 14.79 -41.52
N ALA A 325 27.82 15.87 -41.45
CA ALA A 325 27.86 16.97 -42.41
C ALA A 325 29.20 17.72 -42.40
N ALA A 326 29.77 17.95 -41.21
CA ALA A 326 31.08 18.58 -41.06
C ALA A 326 32.21 17.69 -41.63
N PHE A 327 32.17 16.37 -41.40
CA PHE A 327 33.09 15.42 -42.05
C PHE A 327 32.92 15.36 -43.57
N GLY A 328 31.68 15.47 -44.08
CA GLY A 328 31.40 15.60 -45.50
C GLY A 328 32.06 16.84 -46.11
N THR A 329 31.85 17.99 -45.47
CA THR A 329 32.48 19.26 -45.86
C THR A 329 34.00 19.15 -45.85
N LEU A 330 34.58 18.57 -44.79
CA LEU A 330 36.02 18.39 -44.67
C LEU A 330 36.59 17.54 -45.82
N ARG A 331 35.90 16.45 -46.18
CA ARG A 331 36.28 15.58 -47.31
C ARG A 331 36.22 16.32 -48.64
N GLU A 332 35.18 17.10 -48.89
CA GLU A 332 35.02 17.88 -50.12
C GLU A 332 36.12 18.94 -50.25
N ARG A 333 36.40 19.70 -49.17
CA ARG A 333 37.47 20.72 -49.15
C ARG A 333 38.85 20.09 -49.35
N GLN A 334 39.10 18.97 -48.69
CA GLN A 334 40.33 18.20 -48.87
C GLN A 334 40.53 17.74 -50.32
N ALA A 335 39.48 17.21 -50.95
CA ALA A 335 39.54 16.77 -52.35
C ALA A 335 39.80 17.95 -53.30
N ALA A 336 39.15 19.10 -53.07
CA ALA A 336 39.36 20.31 -53.85
C ALA A 336 40.80 20.85 -53.71
N ALA A 337 41.34 20.89 -52.49
CA ALA A 337 42.72 21.31 -52.23
C ALA A 337 43.73 20.39 -52.90
N LEU A 338 43.55 19.07 -52.82
CA LEU A 338 44.41 18.10 -53.50
C LEU A 338 44.34 18.24 -55.02
N ALA A 339 43.15 18.44 -55.59
CA ALA A 339 42.99 18.63 -57.03
C ALA A 339 43.72 19.89 -57.51
N ALA A 340 43.60 21.00 -56.77
CA ALA A 340 44.30 22.25 -57.06
C ALA A 340 45.82 22.09 -56.99
N LEU A 341 46.34 21.44 -55.94
CA LEU A 341 47.77 21.15 -55.79
C LEU A 341 48.27 20.22 -56.88
N SER A 342 47.52 19.16 -57.21
CA SER A 342 47.90 18.21 -58.26
C SER A 342 47.94 18.88 -59.64
N ALA A 343 46.97 19.75 -59.94
CA ALA A 343 46.98 20.56 -61.16
C ALA A 343 48.18 21.51 -61.19
N HIS A 344 48.56 22.10 -60.04
CA HIS A 344 49.76 22.93 -59.94
C HIS A 344 51.06 22.11 -60.12
N TRP A 345 51.14 20.91 -59.55
CA TRP A 345 52.26 19.98 -59.76
C TRP A 345 52.41 19.58 -61.21
N ALA A 346 51.31 19.31 -61.92
CA ALA A 346 51.35 19.01 -63.36
C ALA A 346 51.94 20.17 -64.19
N ARG A 347 51.73 21.42 -63.77
CA ARG A 347 52.33 22.60 -64.44
C ARG A 347 53.86 22.64 -64.33
N ALA A 348 54.49 21.89 -63.42
CA ALA A 348 55.95 21.80 -63.34
C ALA A 348 56.56 21.31 -64.66
N GLY A 349 55.87 20.42 -65.40
CA GLY A 349 56.31 19.94 -66.71
C GLY A 349 56.32 21.01 -67.81
N ALA A 350 55.59 22.12 -67.65
CA ALA A 350 55.63 23.26 -68.57
C ALA A 350 56.78 24.24 -68.26
N VAL A 351 57.39 24.13 -67.07
CA VAL A 351 58.56 24.90 -66.65
C VAL A 351 59.82 24.11 -67.00
N THR A 352 60.00 23.83 -68.29
CA THR A 352 61.16 23.11 -68.84
C THR A 352 61.93 23.97 -69.85
N PRO A 353 63.21 23.66 -70.12
CA PRO A 353 63.97 24.31 -71.18
C PRO A 353 63.21 24.26 -72.54
N PRO A 354 63.32 25.31 -73.39
CA PRO A 354 64.21 26.46 -73.27
C PRO A 354 63.65 27.64 -72.45
N HIS A 355 62.41 27.57 -71.98
CA HIS A 355 61.71 28.68 -71.31
C HIS A 355 61.91 28.74 -69.80
N LEU A 356 62.78 27.90 -69.27
CA LEU A 356 63.14 27.81 -67.86
C LEU A 356 63.95 29.03 -67.42
N SER A 357 63.62 29.58 -66.25
CA SER A 357 64.41 30.63 -65.60
C SER A 357 64.23 30.59 -64.09
N SER A 358 65.24 31.05 -63.36
CA SER A 358 65.23 31.08 -61.88
C SER A 358 63.99 31.83 -61.34
N LYS A 359 63.60 32.93 -61.97
CA LYS A 359 62.38 33.69 -61.62
C LYS A 359 61.10 32.86 -61.74
N LYS A 360 60.97 32.04 -62.79
CA LYS A 360 59.79 31.18 -62.99
C LYS A 360 59.73 30.04 -61.98
N VAL A 361 60.87 29.44 -61.64
CA VAL A 361 60.93 28.38 -60.61
C VAL A 361 60.58 28.95 -59.23
N ALA A 362 61.11 30.13 -58.89
CA ALA A 362 60.78 30.80 -57.64
C ALA A 362 59.29 31.19 -57.54
N ALA A 363 58.71 31.70 -58.64
CA ALA A 363 57.28 32.02 -58.69
C ALA A 363 56.41 30.76 -58.54
N TRP A 364 56.77 29.66 -59.22
CA TRP A 364 56.09 28.38 -59.08
C TRP A 364 56.16 27.87 -57.63
N ALA A 365 57.34 27.90 -57.01
CA ALA A 365 57.51 27.44 -55.63
C ALA A 365 56.72 28.28 -54.61
N ALA A 366 56.64 29.61 -54.83
CA ALA A 366 55.83 30.50 -54.00
C ALA A 366 54.33 30.23 -54.15
N GLU A 367 53.84 29.96 -55.37
CA GLU A 367 52.45 29.55 -55.60
C GLU A 367 52.13 28.24 -54.86
N ALA A 368 52.99 27.22 -54.97
CA ALA A 368 52.82 25.96 -54.27
C ALA A 368 52.79 26.14 -52.74
N GLY A 369 53.72 26.93 -52.20
CA GLY A 369 53.78 27.26 -50.78
C GLY A 369 52.51 27.96 -50.30
N GLY A 370 52.01 28.95 -51.04
CA GLY A 370 50.77 29.64 -50.73
C GLY A 370 49.53 28.73 -50.74
N MET A 371 49.47 27.76 -51.67
CA MET A 371 48.39 26.75 -51.69
C MET A 371 48.45 25.83 -50.46
N VAL A 372 49.65 25.37 -50.08
CA VAL A 372 49.84 24.53 -48.88
C VAL A 372 49.46 25.31 -47.62
N GLU A 373 49.93 26.55 -47.46
CA GLU A 373 49.56 27.42 -46.32
C GLU A 373 48.07 27.77 -46.31
N GLY A 374 47.45 27.94 -47.47
CA GLY A 374 46.00 28.12 -47.61
C GLY A 374 45.24 26.91 -47.07
N TRP A 375 45.62 25.71 -47.49
CA TRP A 375 45.04 24.47 -46.97
C TRP A 375 45.25 24.31 -45.46
N GLN A 376 46.44 24.65 -44.94
CA GLN A 376 46.73 24.61 -43.51
C GLN A 376 45.75 25.47 -42.70
N ARG A 377 45.46 26.69 -43.17
CA ARG A 377 44.49 27.60 -42.53
C ARG A 377 43.06 27.07 -42.62
N GLU A 378 42.64 26.57 -43.78
CA GLU A 378 41.30 26.03 -43.99
C GLU A 378 41.07 24.79 -43.12
N ARG A 379 42.03 23.88 -43.08
CA ARG A 379 42.04 22.70 -42.21
C ARG A 379 41.91 23.08 -40.73
N ALA A 380 42.69 24.05 -40.25
CA ALA A 380 42.60 24.50 -38.86
C ALA A 380 41.20 25.05 -38.53
N SER A 381 40.58 25.79 -39.45
CA SER A 381 39.20 26.26 -39.30
C SER A 381 38.20 25.11 -39.23
N LEU A 382 38.31 24.11 -40.11
CA LEU A 382 37.39 22.96 -40.15
C LEU A 382 37.51 22.09 -38.89
N LEU A 383 38.73 21.83 -38.41
CA LEU A 383 38.96 21.11 -37.16
C LEU A 383 38.41 21.86 -35.94
N SER A 384 38.56 23.19 -35.93
CA SER A 384 37.97 24.04 -34.89
C SER A 384 36.44 23.94 -34.88
N SER A 385 35.79 24.00 -36.05
CA SER A 385 34.34 23.82 -36.17
C SER A 385 33.87 22.44 -35.69
N LEU A 386 34.60 21.37 -36.03
CA LEU A 386 34.30 20.01 -35.56
C LEU A 386 34.40 19.90 -34.03
N ARG A 387 35.44 20.48 -33.41
CA ARG A 387 35.60 20.51 -31.95
C ARG A 387 34.47 21.31 -31.28
N SER A 388 34.13 22.47 -31.81
CA SER A 388 33.03 23.31 -31.28
C SER A 388 31.67 22.60 -31.37
N ALA A 389 31.41 21.86 -32.45
CA ALA A 389 30.18 21.07 -32.57
C ALA A 389 30.13 19.93 -31.53
N GLU A 390 31.25 19.26 -31.29
CA GLU A 390 31.37 18.22 -30.27
C GLU A 390 31.22 18.80 -28.84
N ASP A 391 31.77 19.98 -28.56
CA ASP A 391 31.56 20.70 -27.29
C ASP A 391 30.10 21.07 -27.06
N ALA A 392 29.41 21.57 -28.10
CA ALA A 392 27.98 21.89 -28.02
C ALA A 392 27.14 20.64 -27.75
N LEU A 393 27.45 19.51 -28.40
CA LEU A 393 26.76 18.24 -28.16
C LEU A 393 27.03 17.69 -26.76
N HIS A 394 28.26 17.79 -26.28
CA HIS A 394 28.60 17.42 -24.91
C HIS A 394 27.84 18.29 -23.90
N GLY A 395 27.77 19.60 -24.12
CA GLY A 395 26.98 20.51 -23.28
C GLY A 395 25.49 20.13 -23.23
N ARG A 396 24.91 19.73 -24.37
CA ARG A 396 23.53 19.19 -24.42
C ARG A 396 23.39 17.89 -23.62
N ALA A 397 24.33 16.95 -23.76
CA ALA A 397 24.30 15.69 -23.01
C ALA A 397 24.42 15.92 -21.50
N SER A 398 25.27 16.86 -21.08
CA SER A 398 25.42 17.24 -19.67
C SER A 398 24.17 17.94 -19.13
N ALA A 399 23.52 18.81 -19.91
CA ALA A 399 22.26 19.41 -19.51
C ALA A 399 21.16 18.36 -19.28
N LEU A 400 21.04 17.38 -20.19
CA LEU A 400 20.10 16.26 -20.03
C LEU A 400 20.45 15.37 -18.82
N LEU A 401 21.74 15.24 -18.47
CA LEU A 401 22.16 14.51 -17.28
C LEU A 401 21.70 15.22 -15.99
N GLU A 402 21.79 16.55 -15.94
CA GLU A 402 21.27 17.34 -14.82
C GLU A 402 19.73 17.30 -14.75
N GLU A 403 19.05 17.35 -15.90
CA GLU A 403 17.59 17.15 -15.95
C GLU A 403 17.18 15.76 -15.44
N LEU A 404 17.88 14.71 -15.88
CA LEU A 404 17.69 13.36 -15.36
C LEU A 404 17.90 13.33 -13.85
N ARG A 405 18.97 13.94 -13.34
CA ARG A 405 19.28 13.98 -11.90
C ARG A 405 18.13 14.59 -11.11
N ALA A 406 17.60 15.73 -11.57
CA ALA A 406 16.46 16.38 -10.95
C ALA A 406 15.18 15.51 -11.01
N GLU A 407 14.94 14.84 -12.14
CA GLU A 407 13.82 13.91 -12.30
C GLU A 407 13.92 12.74 -11.31
N VAL A 408 15.07 12.06 -11.23
CA VAL A 408 15.23 10.90 -10.35
C VAL A 408 15.29 11.25 -8.88
N GLU A 409 15.75 12.45 -8.53
CA GLU A 409 15.72 12.97 -7.16
C GLU A 409 14.27 13.19 -6.69
N SER A 410 13.39 13.65 -7.58
CA SER A 410 11.97 13.86 -7.27
C SER A 410 11.24 12.58 -6.87
N TYR A 411 11.70 11.42 -7.35
CA TYR A 411 11.11 10.14 -7.01
C TYR A 411 11.48 9.64 -5.62
N HIS A 412 12.54 10.16 -4.97
CA HIS A 412 12.94 9.70 -3.63
C HIS A 412 13.07 8.16 -3.47
N GLY A 413 13.55 7.47 -4.52
CA GLY A 413 13.67 6.01 -4.56
C GLY A 413 14.94 5.45 -3.92
N TYR A 414 15.93 6.32 -3.68
CA TYR A 414 17.24 6.00 -3.11
C TYR A 414 17.68 7.10 -2.15
N SER A 415 18.65 6.82 -1.28
CA SER A 415 19.30 7.90 -0.53
C SER A 415 20.08 8.81 -1.48
N PRO A 416 20.29 10.10 -1.15
CA PRO A 416 21.04 11.02 -2.01
C PRO A 416 22.43 10.49 -2.40
N GLU A 417 23.14 9.87 -1.47
CA GLU A 417 24.47 9.28 -1.71
C GLU A 417 24.42 8.10 -2.69
N GLN A 418 23.43 7.21 -2.53
CA GLN A 418 23.22 6.08 -3.43
C GLN A 418 22.80 6.54 -4.82
N LEU A 419 21.94 7.55 -4.89
CA LEU A 419 21.47 8.13 -6.14
C LEU A 419 22.62 8.76 -6.92
N ASP A 420 23.44 9.57 -6.25
CA ASP A 420 24.61 10.20 -6.87
C ASP A 420 25.60 9.17 -7.41
N SER A 421 25.89 8.11 -6.65
CA SER A 421 26.72 6.99 -7.12
C SER A 421 26.10 6.29 -8.32
N LEU A 422 24.81 5.98 -8.28
CA LEU A 422 24.12 5.25 -9.36
C LEU A 422 24.01 6.08 -10.65
N VAL A 423 23.72 7.38 -10.54
CA VAL A 423 23.70 8.31 -11.68
C VAL A 423 25.11 8.46 -12.26
N ALA A 424 26.13 8.63 -11.43
CA ALA A 424 27.52 8.75 -11.88
C ALA A 424 28.01 7.49 -12.61
N GLU A 425 27.78 6.31 -12.02
CA GLU A 425 28.25 5.02 -12.56
C GLU A 425 27.53 4.61 -13.86
N ALA A 426 26.23 4.90 -13.99
CA ALA A 426 25.47 4.51 -15.17
C ALA A 426 25.39 5.64 -16.22
N ALA A 427 24.73 6.75 -15.87
CA ALA A 427 24.44 7.83 -16.80
C ALA A 427 25.68 8.71 -17.06
N GLY A 428 26.43 9.04 -15.99
CA GLY A 428 27.67 9.82 -16.09
C GLY A 428 28.75 9.09 -16.88
N ALA A 429 28.92 7.78 -16.65
CA ALA A 429 29.83 6.95 -17.44
C ALA A 429 29.45 6.94 -18.93
N ALA A 430 28.16 6.75 -19.27
CA ALA A 430 27.71 6.75 -20.66
C ALA A 430 28.00 8.09 -21.39
N VAL A 431 27.80 9.23 -20.72
CA VAL A 431 28.12 10.56 -21.28
C VAL A 431 29.64 10.71 -21.49
N SER A 432 30.44 10.21 -20.53
CA SER A 432 31.91 10.26 -20.56
C SER A 432 32.47 9.38 -21.68
N GLU A 433 32.05 8.11 -21.76
CA GLU A 433 32.45 7.18 -22.82
C GLU A 433 32.15 7.74 -24.22
N ARG A 434 30.96 8.31 -24.41
CA ARG A 434 30.57 8.95 -25.68
C ARG A 434 31.49 10.13 -26.01
N ARG A 435 31.87 10.94 -25.01
CA ARG A 435 32.78 12.07 -25.19
C ARG A 435 34.19 11.60 -25.56
N GLU A 436 34.70 10.59 -24.85
CA GLU A 436 36.02 10.02 -25.11
C GLU A 436 36.11 9.43 -26.53
N ALA A 437 35.10 8.67 -26.96
CA ALA A 437 35.04 8.12 -28.31
C ALA A 437 35.03 9.23 -29.39
N ALA A 438 34.28 10.31 -29.17
CA ALA A 438 34.24 11.44 -30.11
C ALA A 438 35.57 12.20 -30.15
N LEU A 439 36.20 12.45 -29.01
CA LEU A 439 37.51 13.10 -28.94
C LEU A 439 38.61 12.25 -29.59
N ALA A 440 38.58 10.93 -29.37
CA ALA A 440 39.51 10.01 -30.02
C ALA A 440 39.37 10.05 -31.55
N LEU A 441 38.15 10.08 -32.08
CA LEU A 441 37.90 10.21 -33.52
C LEU A 441 38.43 11.55 -34.07
N LEU A 442 38.22 12.66 -33.36
CA LEU A 442 38.73 13.97 -33.75
C LEU A 442 40.27 14.00 -33.75
N GLN A 443 40.90 13.40 -32.73
CA GLN A 443 42.35 13.30 -32.64
C GLN A 443 42.94 12.47 -33.79
N GLN A 444 42.32 11.33 -34.13
CA GLN A 444 42.73 10.51 -35.27
C GLN A 444 42.59 11.28 -36.60
N THR A 445 41.51 12.04 -36.74
CA THR A 445 41.27 12.89 -37.92
C THR A 445 42.34 13.96 -38.07
N GLU A 446 42.66 14.67 -36.97
CA GLU A 446 43.71 15.69 -36.96
C GLU A 446 45.07 15.11 -37.32
N ALA A 447 45.46 13.98 -36.70
CA ALA A 447 46.72 13.30 -36.99
C ALA A 447 46.83 12.88 -38.47
N PHE A 448 45.74 12.34 -39.04
CA PHE A 448 45.69 11.98 -40.46
C PHE A 448 45.86 13.20 -41.37
N LEU A 449 45.20 14.32 -41.06
CA LEU A 449 45.30 15.55 -41.84
C LEU A 449 46.66 16.25 -41.67
N ASP A 450 47.31 16.11 -40.52
CA ASP A 450 48.70 16.53 -40.29
C ASP A 450 49.68 15.78 -41.17
N GLU A 451 49.61 14.45 -41.14
CA GLU A 451 50.47 13.63 -41.98
C GLU A 451 50.25 13.94 -43.47
N GLN A 452 48.99 14.06 -43.90
CA GLN A 452 48.67 14.43 -45.27
C GLN A 452 49.26 15.79 -45.66
N ALA A 453 49.05 16.82 -44.84
CA ALA A 453 49.50 18.16 -45.17
C ALA A 453 51.04 18.24 -45.21
N GLN A 454 51.73 17.49 -44.34
CA GLN A 454 53.18 17.34 -44.39
C GLN A 454 53.66 16.64 -45.67
N ARG A 455 52.95 15.60 -46.13
CA ARG A 455 53.23 14.93 -47.41
C ARG A 455 53.04 15.89 -48.61
N TRP A 456 51.99 16.71 -48.61
CA TRP A 456 51.76 17.70 -49.67
C TRP A 456 52.83 18.80 -49.69
N ALA A 457 53.22 19.29 -48.51
CA ALA A 457 54.29 20.27 -48.36
C ALA A 457 55.64 19.74 -48.84
N SER A 458 56.01 18.53 -48.40
CA SER A 458 57.26 17.88 -48.79
C SER A 458 57.32 17.55 -50.29
N THR A 459 56.20 17.10 -50.88
CA THR A 459 56.12 16.87 -52.33
C THR A 459 56.32 18.17 -53.11
N SER A 460 55.65 19.24 -52.69
CA SER A 460 55.79 20.57 -53.32
C SER A 460 57.22 21.10 -53.21
N ALA A 461 57.84 20.96 -52.05
CA ALA A 461 59.23 21.36 -51.83
C ALA A 461 60.23 20.53 -52.65
N ALA A 462 60.02 19.21 -52.75
CA ALA A 462 60.86 18.33 -53.54
C ALA A 462 60.81 18.66 -55.04
N LEU A 463 59.61 18.93 -55.57
CA LEU A 463 59.42 19.38 -56.95
C LEU A 463 60.07 20.75 -57.21
N ALA A 464 59.89 21.71 -56.30
CA ALA A 464 60.57 23.01 -56.37
C ALA A 464 62.10 22.86 -56.42
N ALA A 465 62.66 22.02 -55.53
CA ALA A 465 64.09 21.76 -55.48
C ALA A 465 64.59 21.06 -56.76
N TRP A 466 63.81 20.13 -57.32
CA TRP A 466 64.12 19.47 -58.58
C TRP A 466 64.14 20.47 -59.75
N MET A 467 63.12 21.31 -59.89
CA MET A 467 63.10 22.38 -60.92
C MET A 467 64.24 23.39 -60.72
N GLY A 468 64.59 23.70 -59.47
CA GLY A 468 65.74 24.57 -59.17
C GLY A 468 67.06 23.99 -59.67
N ARG A 469 67.28 22.69 -59.46
CA ARG A 469 68.46 21.98 -60.00
C ARG A 469 68.46 21.96 -61.53
N LEU A 470 67.31 21.66 -62.14
CA LEU A 470 67.14 21.67 -63.60
C LEU A 470 67.48 23.06 -64.18
N CYS A 471 67.04 24.14 -63.51
CA CYS A 471 67.32 25.51 -63.91
C CYS A 471 68.82 25.81 -63.86
N ALA A 472 69.50 25.45 -62.77
CA ALA A 472 70.94 25.65 -62.64
C ALA A 472 71.73 24.90 -63.73
N MET A 473 71.33 23.66 -64.05
CA MET A 473 71.94 22.88 -65.13
C MET A 473 71.72 23.54 -66.50
N TYR A 474 70.50 23.99 -66.79
CA TYR A 474 70.19 24.67 -68.04
C TYR A 474 70.91 26.01 -68.18
N ASP A 475 70.97 26.81 -67.12
CA ASP A 475 71.68 28.09 -67.11
C ASP A 475 73.19 27.87 -67.35
N SER A 476 73.80 26.84 -66.74
CA SER A 476 75.20 26.46 -66.99
C SER A 476 75.43 26.02 -68.44
N HIS A 477 74.57 25.16 -69.00
CA HIS A 477 74.66 24.74 -70.40
C HIS A 477 74.51 25.93 -71.36
N ARG A 478 73.56 26.83 -71.08
CA ARG A 478 73.33 28.04 -71.87
C ARG A 478 74.54 28.97 -71.84
N GLN A 479 75.19 29.14 -70.68
CA GLN A 479 76.44 29.90 -70.56
C GLN A 479 77.56 29.27 -71.37
N GLN A 480 77.74 27.95 -71.26
CA GLN A 480 78.76 27.22 -72.03
C GLN A 480 78.51 27.36 -73.55
N THR A 481 77.29 27.07 -74.01
CA THR A 481 76.93 27.19 -75.43
C THR A 481 77.11 28.63 -75.93
N GLY A 482 76.78 29.63 -75.11
CA GLY A 482 77.00 31.03 -75.44
C GLY A 482 78.48 31.41 -75.54
N SER A 483 79.32 30.83 -74.68
CA SER A 483 80.78 30.97 -74.76
C SER A 483 81.30 30.36 -76.06
N ASP A 484 80.95 29.10 -76.33
CA ASP A 484 81.35 28.37 -77.54
C ASP A 484 80.87 29.09 -78.81
N GLU A 485 79.63 29.59 -78.85
CA GLU A 485 79.12 30.42 -79.95
C GLU A 485 79.91 31.72 -80.14
N SER A 486 80.31 32.37 -79.03
CA SER A 486 81.07 33.62 -79.08
C SER A 486 82.51 33.39 -79.59
N GLU A 487 83.12 32.28 -79.19
CA GLU A 487 84.43 31.83 -79.67
C GLU A 487 84.38 31.52 -81.16
N VAL A 488 83.41 30.69 -81.60
CA VAL A 488 83.22 30.37 -83.03
C VAL A 488 82.92 31.62 -83.87
N ARG A 489 82.12 32.57 -83.36
CA ARG A 489 81.89 33.85 -84.06
C ARG A 489 83.15 34.70 -84.11
N GLY A 490 83.96 34.70 -83.06
CA GLY A 490 85.27 35.37 -83.00
C GLY A 490 86.24 34.78 -84.03
N ASP A 491 86.32 33.46 -84.10
CA ASP A 491 87.15 32.73 -85.07
C ASP A 491 86.68 33.00 -86.50
N LEU A 492 85.38 32.96 -86.76
CA LEU A 492 84.81 33.25 -88.08
C LEU A 492 85.07 34.69 -88.51
N LYS A 493 84.96 35.65 -87.56
CA LYS A 493 85.26 37.06 -87.82
C LYS A 493 86.74 37.24 -88.16
N SER A 494 87.63 36.63 -87.38
CA SER A 494 89.07 36.66 -87.62
C SER A 494 89.44 36.03 -88.97
N ALA A 495 88.84 34.89 -89.31
CA ALA A 495 89.02 34.24 -90.61
C ALA A 495 88.52 35.13 -91.77
N ARG A 496 87.41 35.86 -91.58
CA ARG A 496 86.87 36.79 -92.58
C ARG A 496 87.74 38.03 -92.76
N GLU A 497 88.28 38.58 -91.66
CA GLU A 497 89.24 39.68 -91.71
C GLU A 497 90.53 39.26 -92.41
N ALA A 498 91.05 38.07 -92.10
CA ALA A 498 92.21 37.50 -92.78
C ALA A 498 91.96 37.26 -94.28
N PHE A 499 90.78 36.75 -94.66
CA PHE A 499 90.39 36.60 -96.06
C PHE A 499 90.34 37.96 -96.77
N ASN A 500 89.67 38.96 -96.18
CA ASN A 500 89.57 40.30 -96.77
C ASN A 500 90.95 40.97 -96.89
N ALA A 501 91.85 40.79 -95.93
CA ALA A 501 93.21 41.31 -95.99
C ALA A 501 94.02 40.65 -97.11
N ALA A 502 93.95 39.33 -97.24
CA ALA A 502 94.59 38.59 -98.33
C ALA A 502 94.00 38.97 -99.71
N ASP A 503 92.71 39.27 -99.77
CA ASP A 503 92.05 39.76 -100.99
C ASP A 503 92.51 41.17 -101.35
N ALA A 504 92.60 42.08 -100.37
CA ALA A 504 93.14 43.42 -100.56
C ALA A 504 94.62 43.41 -100.98
N GLU A 505 95.43 42.49 -100.44
CA GLU A 505 96.81 42.28 -100.89
C GLU A 505 96.87 41.79 -102.34
N ARG A 506 95.96 40.90 -102.76
CA ARG A 506 95.86 40.45 -104.16
C ARG A 506 95.43 41.57 -105.09
N GLU A 507 94.44 42.37 -104.69
CA GLU A 507 94.03 43.55 -105.48
C GLU A 507 95.17 44.57 -105.58
N ALA A 508 95.88 44.87 -104.49
CA ALA A 508 97.05 45.74 -104.52
C ALA A 508 98.19 45.19 -105.40
N ALA A 509 98.41 43.87 -105.40
CA ALA A 509 99.37 43.22 -106.28
C ALA A 509 98.94 43.24 -107.76
N LEU A 510 97.63 43.13 -108.04
CA LEU A 510 97.06 43.30 -109.38
C LEU A 510 97.22 44.75 -109.85
N ASP A 511 96.90 45.74 -109.03
CA ASP A 511 97.06 47.16 -109.35
C ASP A 511 98.53 47.53 -109.60
N ALA A 512 99.48 46.95 -108.84
CA ALA A 512 100.91 47.15 -109.05
C ALA A 512 101.45 46.47 -110.33
N ALA A 513 100.75 45.47 -110.88
CA ALA A 513 101.11 44.79 -112.12
C ALA A 513 100.55 45.47 -113.39
N VAL A 514 99.72 46.52 -113.22
CA VAL A 514 99.05 47.27 -114.32
C VAL A 514 99.72 48.62 -114.61
N VAL A 515 100.82 48.96 -113.92
CA VAL A 515 101.73 50.10 -114.24
C VAL A 515 102.98 49.56 -114.94
#